data_AF-A0A2G8L999-F1
#
_entry.id   AF-A0A2G8L999-F1
#
_cell.length_a   1.000
_cell.length_b   1.000
_cell.length_c   1.000
_cell.angle_alpha   90.00
_cell.angle_beta   90.00
_cell.angle_gamma   90.00
#
_symmetry.space_group_name_H-M   'P 1'
#
loop_
_entity.id
_entity.type
_entity.pdbx_description
1 polymer ?
#
loop_
_entity_poly.entity_id
_entity_poly.type
_entity_poly.pdbx_seq_one_letter_code
_entity_poly.pdbx_strand_id
1 'polypeptide(L)'
;MPHFDEKEDLDAYLLRFERFATAQEWPEEQWALNLSLCLKGESLRVYSRLPPDDSQDYQKLKNALLKRFQFTEEGFRQKFRRERPKKGETSIQYMARLENYMARWLEMGGINKTFEEFSDLMLREQFLNVCSKELALFLREHDCKTSKALSELADKYLEAHHRDLEKCVKSFQPNQGNGKKPDGNLTVRNTKPKLWTRVKTETGVQP
;
A
#
# COMPACT_ATOMS: atom_id res chain seq x y z
N MET A 1 19.89 -15.02 15.12
CA MET A 1 18.72 -14.90 14.20
C MET A 1 18.89 -15.92 13.07
N PRO A 2 17.85 -16.64 12.61
CA PRO A 2 17.92 -17.44 11.38
C PRO A 2 18.18 -16.58 10.14
N HIS A 3 18.75 -17.17 9.09
CA HIS A 3 18.92 -16.49 7.81
C HIS A 3 17.58 -16.09 7.19
N PHE A 4 17.54 -14.92 6.54
CA PHE A 4 16.38 -14.44 5.80
C PHE A 4 16.10 -15.33 4.59
N ASP A 5 14.89 -15.86 4.48
CA ASP A 5 14.44 -16.56 3.28
C ASP A 5 13.72 -15.61 2.33
N GLU A 6 14.08 -15.61 1.04
CA GLU A 6 13.47 -14.70 0.05
C GLU A 6 11.97 -14.96 -0.19
N LYS A 7 11.46 -16.11 0.26
CA LYS A 7 10.01 -16.40 0.28
C LYS A 7 9.28 -15.76 1.45
N GLU A 8 10.01 -15.32 2.48
CA GLU A 8 9.46 -14.62 3.63
C GLU A 8 9.20 -13.14 3.33
N ASP A 9 8.34 -12.53 4.13
CA ASP A 9 8.09 -11.10 4.08
C ASP A 9 9.30 -10.37 4.74
N LEU A 10 10.14 -9.76 3.91
CA LEU A 10 11.34 -9.04 4.36
C LEU A 10 11.02 -7.97 5.41
N ASP A 11 9.89 -7.26 5.31
CA ASP A 11 9.54 -6.23 6.30
C ASP A 11 9.24 -6.85 7.66
N ALA A 12 8.51 -7.97 7.69
CA ALA A 12 8.26 -8.72 8.92
C ALA A 12 9.56 -9.31 9.49
N TYR A 13 10.47 -9.76 8.62
CA TYR A 13 11.79 -10.26 9.01
C TYR A 13 12.65 -9.15 9.66
N LEU A 14 12.71 -7.97 9.03
CA LEU A 14 13.44 -6.81 9.55
C LEU A 14 12.85 -6.34 10.88
N LEU A 15 11.52 -6.29 11.01
CA LEU A 15 10.88 -5.96 12.29
C LEU A 15 11.24 -6.97 13.39
N ARG A 16 11.31 -8.26 13.06
CA ARG A 16 11.76 -9.30 14.00
C ARG A 16 13.23 -9.09 14.39
N PHE A 17 14.08 -8.74 13.42
CA PHE A 17 15.49 -8.44 13.66
C PHE A 17 15.65 -7.24 14.61
N GLU A 18 14.94 -6.14 14.35
CA GLU A 18 14.98 -4.92 15.19
C GLU A 18 14.57 -5.23 16.62
N ARG A 19 13.44 -5.92 16.81
CA ARG A 19 12.98 -6.34 18.15
C ARG A 19 14.00 -7.21 18.86
N PHE A 20 14.66 -8.11 18.14
CA PHE A 20 15.71 -8.96 18.70
C PHE A 20 16.94 -8.14 19.10
N ALA A 21 17.43 -7.27 18.22
CA ALA A 21 18.58 -6.41 18.49
C ALA A 21 18.33 -5.48 19.68
N THR A 22 17.14 -4.86 19.75
CA THR A 22 16.72 -4.02 20.89
C THR A 22 16.65 -4.82 22.19
N ALA A 23 16.04 -6.02 22.18
CA ALA A 23 15.94 -6.87 23.36
C ALA A 23 17.31 -7.41 23.84
N GLN A 24 18.33 -7.36 23.00
CA GLN A 24 19.72 -7.72 23.33
C GLN A 24 20.60 -6.50 23.56
N GLU A 25 20.03 -5.28 23.56
CA GLU A 25 20.73 -4.01 23.79
C GLU A 25 21.94 -3.81 22.86
N TRP A 26 21.82 -4.26 21.61
CA TRP A 26 22.89 -4.08 20.63
C TRP A 26 23.07 -2.61 20.25
N PRO A 27 24.32 -2.10 20.21
CA PRO A 27 24.60 -0.78 19.65
C PRO A 27 24.16 -0.71 18.18
N GLU A 28 23.49 0.38 17.77
CA GLU A 28 22.92 0.52 16.43
C GLU A 28 23.98 0.41 15.32
N GLU A 29 25.22 0.82 15.61
CA GLU A 29 26.36 0.72 14.70
C GLU A 29 26.68 -0.74 14.32
N GLN A 30 26.29 -1.71 15.14
CA GLN A 30 26.50 -3.13 14.87
C GLN A 30 25.33 -3.77 14.13
N TRP A 31 24.19 -3.08 13.98
CA TRP A 31 22.99 -3.69 13.41
C TRP A 31 23.18 -4.07 11.94
N ALA A 32 23.83 -3.21 11.15
CA ALA A 32 24.08 -3.49 9.73
C ALA A 32 24.96 -4.74 9.54
N LEU A 33 26.04 -4.84 10.32
CA LEU A 33 26.93 -5.99 10.32
C LEU A 33 26.17 -7.28 10.70
N ASN A 34 25.43 -7.25 11.81
CA ASN A 34 24.68 -8.42 12.28
C ASN A 34 23.56 -8.82 11.31
N LEU A 35 22.91 -7.85 10.67
CA LEU A 35 21.93 -8.13 9.63
C LEU A 35 22.58 -8.81 8.43
N SER A 36 23.76 -8.35 7.99
CA SER A 36 24.47 -8.91 6.83
C SER A 36 24.76 -10.41 6.98
N LEU A 37 25.07 -10.87 8.20
CA LEU A 37 25.30 -12.28 8.51
C LEU A 37 24.04 -13.14 8.32
N CYS A 38 22.87 -12.51 8.40
CA CYS A 38 21.60 -13.19 8.23
C CYS A 38 21.11 -13.17 6.78
N LEU A 39 21.74 -12.41 5.87
CA LEU A 39 21.34 -12.32 4.47
C LEU A 39 21.90 -13.49 3.64
N LYS A 40 21.15 -13.88 2.60
CA LYS A 40 21.57 -14.87 1.59
C LYS A 40 21.03 -14.50 0.22
N GLY A 41 21.59 -15.10 -0.84
CA GLY A 41 21.10 -14.92 -2.20
C GLY A 41 21.08 -13.46 -2.67
N GLU A 42 19.93 -13.01 -3.12
CA GLU A 42 19.68 -11.67 -3.65
C GLU A 42 19.77 -10.59 -2.57
N SER A 43 19.37 -10.87 -1.33
CA SER A 43 19.52 -9.90 -0.23
C SER A 43 20.99 -9.64 0.12
N LEU A 44 21.83 -10.67 0.10
CA LEU A 44 23.27 -10.52 0.26
C LEU A 44 23.89 -9.75 -0.93
N ARG A 45 23.39 -9.96 -2.15
CA ARG A 45 23.83 -9.19 -3.33
C ARG A 45 23.53 -7.70 -3.22
N VAL A 46 22.43 -7.30 -2.55
CA VAL A 46 22.16 -5.88 -2.25
C VAL A 46 23.24 -5.33 -1.34
N TYR A 47 23.53 -6.03 -0.24
CA TYR A 47 24.57 -5.65 0.70
C TYR A 47 25.92 -5.47 0.01
N SER A 48 26.36 -6.45 -0.80
CA SER A 48 27.67 -6.39 -1.47
C SER A 48 27.80 -5.31 -2.55
N ARG A 49 26.69 -4.72 -3.02
CA ARG A 49 26.69 -3.66 -4.05
C ARG A 49 26.58 -2.27 -3.45
N LEU A 50 26.25 -2.15 -2.17
CA LEU A 50 26.25 -0.87 -1.48
C LEU A 50 27.69 -0.35 -1.32
N PRO A 51 27.91 0.97 -1.40
CA PRO A 51 29.17 1.56 -0.98
C PRO A 51 29.52 1.13 0.45
N PRO A 52 30.82 0.99 0.79
CA PRO A 52 31.24 0.55 2.13
C PRO A 52 30.57 1.34 3.26
N ASP A 53 30.55 2.67 3.18
CA ASP A 53 29.93 3.53 4.19
C ASP A 53 28.41 3.29 4.33
N ASP A 54 27.72 3.05 3.22
CA ASP A 54 26.28 2.80 3.22
C ASP A 54 25.94 1.39 3.69
N SER A 55 26.84 0.42 3.47
CA SER A 55 26.67 -0.97 3.90
C SER A 55 26.79 -1.14 5.42
N GLN A 56 27.50 -0.23 6.10
CA GLN A 56 27.68 -0.23 7.55
C GLN A 56 26.59 0.57 8.28
N ASP A 57 25.81 1.39 7.57
CA ASP A 57 24.68 2.13 8.10
C ASP A 57 23.41 1.26 8.01
N TYR A 58 22.81 0.93 9.16
CA TYR A 58 21.64 0.06 9.22
C TYR A 58 20.45 0.64 8.46
N GLN A 59 20.20 1.95 8.56
CA GLN A 59 19.06 2.58 7.91
C GLN A 59 19.23 2.57 6.39
N LYS A 60 20.44 2.83 5.89
CA LYS A 60 20.73 2.76 4.45
C LYS A 60 20.66 1.33 3.91
N LEU A 61 21.22 0.36 4.62
CA LEU A 61 21.10 -1.05 4.25
C LEU A 61 19.63 -1.51 4.24
N LYS A 62 18.88 -1.20 5.30
CA LYS A 62 17.44 -1.47 5.41
C LYS A 62 16.68 -0.89 4.23
N ASN A 63 16.89 0.38 3.91
CA ASN A 63 16.22 1.06 2.79
C ASN A 63 16.57 0.44 1.44
N ALA A 64 17.83 0.06 1.22
CA ALA A 64 18.26 -0.59 -0.01
C ALA A 64 17.63 -1.98 -0.17
N LEU A 65 17.57 -2.76 0.91
CA LEU A 65 16.89 -4.06 0.94
C LEU A 65 15.40 -3.90 0.65
N LEU A 66 14.71 -3.03 1.38
CA LEU A 66 13.28 -2.75 1.15
C LEU A 66 13.03 -2.34 -0.31
N LYS A 67 13.84 -1.43 -0.86
CA LYS A 67 13.73 -1.00 -2.25
C LYS A 67 13.92 -2.16 -3.25
N ARG A 68 14.94 -3.01 -3.05
CA ARG A 68 15.22 -4.15 -3.95
C ARG A 68 14.07 -5.15 -3.98
N PHE A 69 13.50 -5.43 -2.81
CA PHE A 69 12.41 -6.40 -2.65
C PHE A 69 11.02 -5.77 -2.85
N GLN A 70 10.95 -4.60 -3.49
CA GLN A 70 9.71 -3.86 -3.80
C GLN A 70 8.85 -3.53 -2.58
N PHE A 71 9.47 -3.31 -1.43
CA PHE A 71 8.83 -2.69 -0.27
C PHE A 71 8.89 -1.16 -0.40
N THR A 72 8.32 -0.66 -1.50
CA THR A 72 8.07 0.76 -1.75
C THR A 72 6.64 1.11 -1.37
N GLU A 73 6.29 2.41 -1.34
CA GLU A 73 4.91 2.87 -1.17
C GLU A 73 3.95 2.10 -2.10
N GLU A 74 4.26 2.07 -3.40
CA GLU A 74 3.47 1.38 -4.42
C GLU A 74 3.44 -0.15 -4.20
N GLY A 75 4.55 -0.74 -3.73
CA GLY A 75 4.61 -2.17 -3.43
C GLY A 75 3.70 -2.57 -2.27
N PHE A 76 3.72 -1.82 -1.17
CA PHE A 76 2.82 -2.05 -0.04
C PHE A 76 1.36 -1.77 -0.39
N ARG A 77 1.08 -0.73 -1.19
CA ARG A 77 -0.26 -0.49 -1.75
C ARG A 77 -0.76 -1.69 -2.54
N GLN A 78 0.05 -2.22 -3.45
CA GLN A 78 -0.33 -3.38 -4.26
C GLN A 78 -0.55 -4.62 -3.40
N LYS A 79 0.30 -4.87 -2.39
CA LYS A 79 0.09 -5.94 -1.42
C LYS A 79 -1.25 -5.76 -0.71
N PHE A 80 -1.50 -4.60 -0.10
CA PHE A 80 -2.77 -4.30 0.58
C PHE A 80 -4.01 -4.54 -0.31
N ARG A 81 -4.00 -4.07 -1.56
CA ARG A 81 -5.15 -4.20 -2.48
C ARG A 81 -5.35 -5.63 -3.03
N ARG A 82 -4.26 -6.40 -3.20
CA ARG A 82 -4.28 -7.71 -3.86
C ARG A 82 -4.23 -8.89 -2.90
N GLU A 83 -3.91 -8.66 -1.63
CA GLU A 83 -3.79 -9.71 -0.61
C GLU A 83 -5.08 -10.52 -0.48
N ARG A 84 -4.93 -11.83 -0.20
CA ARG A 84 -6.03 -12.76 0.03
C ARG A 84 -5.70 -13.65 1.23
N PRO A 85 -6.72 -14.18 1.95
CA PRO A 85 -6.48 -15.12 3.05
C PRO A 85 -5.69 -16.33 2.57
N LYS A 86 -4.69 -16.75 3.36
CA LYS A 86 -3.89 -17.95 3.10
C LYS A 86 -4.62 -19.20 3.60
N LYS A 87 -4.25 -20.36 3.06
CA LYS A 87 -4.80 -21.65 3.52
C LYS A 87 -4.48 -21.86 4.99
N GLY A 88 -5.51 -22.06 5.82
CA GLY A 88 -5.37 -22.28 7.27
C GLY A 88 -5.18 -21.01 8.11
N GLU A 89 -5.25 -19.83 7.50
CA GLU A 89 -5.16 -18.55 8.21
C GLU A 89 -6.49 -18.18 8.86
N THR A 90 -6.44 -17.68 10.10
CA THR A 90 -7.64 -17.15 10.78
C THR A 90 -7.94 -15.72 10.32
N SER A 91 -9.20 -15.29 10.46
CA SER A 91 -9.59 -13.91 10.11
C SER A 91 -8.78 -12.86 10.88
N ILE A 92 -8.42 -13.13 12.13
CA ILE A 92 -7.58 -12.23 12.96
C ILE A 92 -6.18 -12.09 12.35
N GLN A 93 -5.57 -13.20 11.93
CA GLN A 93 -4.25 -13.19 11.28
C GLN A 93 -4.29 -12.43 9.94
N TYR A 94 -5.34 -12.66 9.15
CA TYR A 94 -5.52 -11.97 7.87
C TYR A 94 -5.71 -10.46 8.06
N MET A 95 -6.55 -10.03 9.01
CA MET A 95 -6.75 -8.62 9.34
C MET A 95 -5.46 -7.97 9.81
N ALA A 96 -4.71 -8.61 10.71
CA ALA A 96 -3.42 -8.09 11.17
C ALA A 96 -2.42 -7.92 10.02
N ARG A 97 -2.42 -8.81 9.02
CA ARG A 97 -1.58 -8.65 7.82
C ARG A 97 -2.02 -7.47 6.95
N LEU A 98 -3.33 -7.30 6.74
CA LEU A 98 -3.86 -6.14 6.01
C LEU A 98 -3.52 -4.82 6.71
N GLU A 99 -3.70 -4.76 8.03
CA GLU A 99 -3.35 -3.59 8.85
C GLU A 99 -1.86 -3.27 8.74
N ASN A 100 -0.99 -4.27 8.76
CA ASN A 100 0.45 -4.07 8.58
C ASN A 100 0.77 -3.49 7.19
N TYR A 101 0.20 -4.05 6.11
CA TYR A 101 0.42 -3.51 4.76
C TYR A 101 -0.10 -2.07 4.61
N MET A 102 -1.24 -1.74 5.20
CA MET A 102 -1.75 -0.37 5.21
C MET A 102 -0.82 0.55 6.00
N ALA A 103 -0.42 0.15 7.22
CA ALA A 103 0.45 0.97 8.06
C ALA A 103 1.79 1.26 7.38
N ARG A 104 2.40 0.24 6.76
CA ARG A 104 3.64 0.39 6.00
C ARG A 104 3.46 1.20 4.73
N TRP A 105 2.34 1.07 4.03
CA TRP A 105 2.05 1.92 2.88
C TRP A 105 2.00 3.40 3.29
N LEU A 106 1.31 3.74 4.39
CA LEU A 106 1.27 5.11 4.90
C LEU A 106 2.65 5.62 5.33
N GLU A 107 3.41 4.79 6.06
CA GLU A 107 4.77 5.12 6.50
C GLU A 107 5.70 5.41 5.32
N MET A 108 5.72 4.53 4.31
CA MET A 108 6.57 4.69 3.12
C MET A 108 6.14 5.87 2.25
N GLY A 109 4.86 6.25 2.27
CA GLY A 109 4.35 7.43 1.58
C GLY A 109 4.57 8.75 2.36
N GLY A 110 5.11 8.68 3.58
CA GLY A 110 5.24 9.85 4.46
C GLY A 110 3.88 10.43 4.88
N ILE A 111 2.85 9.59 4.94
CA ILE A 111 1.47 9.97 5.26
C ILE A 111 1.24 9.84 6.76
N ASN A 112 0.91 10.94 7.40
CA ASN A 112 0.48 10.97 8.80
C ASN A 112 -0.86 10.24 8.96
N LYS A 113 -1.08 9.70 10.15
CA LYS A 113 -2.31 8.95 10.50
C LYS A 113 -3.50 9.90 10.78
N THR A 114 -3.62 10.96 10.00
CA THR A 114 -4.76 11.89 10.05
C THR A 114 -5.80 11.49 9.01
N PHE A 115 -7.07 11.76 9.30
CA PHE A 115 -8.15 11.47 8.36
C PHE A 115 -7.98 12.25 7.04
N GLU A 116 -7.49 13.49 7.11
CA GLU A 116 -7.30 14.37 5.95
C GLU A 116 -6.26 13.82 4.98
N GLU A 117 -5.07 13.47 5.46
CA GLU A 117 -4.01 12.95 4.59
C GLU A 117 -4.33 11.55 4.06
N PHE A 118 -4.99 10.71 4.87
CA PHE A 118 -5.50 9.44 4.38
C PHE A 118 -6.55 9.63 3.28
N SER A 119 -7.47 10.59 3.45
CA SER A 119 -8.49 10.89 2.45
C SER A 119 -7.86 11.42 1.16
N ASP A 120 -6.88 12.32 1.26
CA ASP A 120 -6.12 12.82 0.11
C ASP A 120 -5.41 11.69 -0.66
N LEU A 121 -4.74 10.79 0.07
CA LEU A 121 -4.11 9.60 -0.50
C LEU A 121 -5.11 8.73 -1.27
N MET A 122 -6.29 8.48 -0.70
CA MET A 122 -7.34 7.70 -1.37
C MET A 122 -7.86 8.39 -2.64
N LEU A 123 -8.02 9.71 -2.62
CA LEU A 123 -8.44 10.49 -3.79
C LEU A 123 -7.39 10.42 -4.91
N ARG A 124 -6.11 10.62 -4.57
CA ARG A 124 -5.00 10.51 -5.52
C ARG A 124 -4.94 9.12 -6.15
N GLU A 125 -5.01 8.08 -5.33
CA GLU A 125 -5.00 6.69 -5.81
C GLU A 125 -6.17 6.44 -6.77
N GLN A 126 -7.38 6.84 -6.40
CA GLN A 126 -8.56 6.63 -7.23
C GLN A 126 -8.47 7.37 -8.56
N PHE A 127 -7.98 8.62 -8.56
CA PHE A 127 -7.76 9.38 -9.78
C PHE A 127 -6.76 8.69 -10.71
N LEU A 128 -5.62 8.24 -10.18
CA LEU A 128 -4.61 7.50 -10.96
C LEU A 128 -5.12 6.15 -11.49
N ASN A 129 -6.04 5.49 -10.77
CA ASN A 129 -6.62 4.23 -11.20
C ASN A 129 -7.52 4.39 -12.42
N VAL A 130 -8.28 5.48 -12.49
CA VAL A 130 -9.18 5.76 -13.62
C VAL A 130 -8.45 6.40 -14.79
N CYS A 131 -7.36 7.13 -14.58
CA CYS A 131 -6.55 7.69 -15.66
C CYS A 131 -6.06 6.62 -16.66
N SER A 132 -5.96 7.02 -17.93
CA SER A 132 -5.29 6.29 -18.99
C SER A 132 -3.82 6.03 -18.62
N LYS A 133 -3.21 5.04 -19.28
CA LYS A 133 -1.83 4.66 -18.97
C LYS A 133 -0.85 5.82 -19.14
N GLU A 134 -1.03 6.64 -20.18
CA GLU A 134 -0.16 7.79 -20.48
C GLU A 134 -0.25 8.85 -19.40
N LEU A 135 -1.46 9.33 -19.08
CA LEU A 135 -1.67 10.35 -18.04
C LEU A 135 -1.23 9.84 -16.67
N ALA A 136 -1.58 8.60 -16.32
CA ALA A 136 -1.20 8.03 -15.03
C ALA A 136 0.31 7.76 -14.90
N LEU A 137 1.03 7.59 -16.01
CA LEU A 137 2.49 7.48 -16.00
C LEU A 137 3.11 8.86 -15.78
N PHE A 138 2.70 9.85 -16.58
CA PHE A 138 3.15 11.24 -16.44
C PHE A 138 2.97 11.77 -15.01
N LEU A 139 1.79 11.57 -14.43
CA LEU A 139 1.50 12.04 -13.07
C LEU A 139 2.34 11.32 -12.00
N ARG A 140 2.68 10.03 -12.18
CA ARG A 140 3.52 9.29 -11.25
C ARG A 140 4.98 9.73 -11.30
N GLU A 141 5.48 10.11 -12.47
CA GLU A 141 6.85 10.60 -12.65
C GLU A 141 7.10 11.91 -11.89
N HIS A 142 6.04 12.69 -11.63
CA HIS A 142 6.12 13.99 -10.95
C HIS A 142 5.82 13.92 -9.44
N ASP A 143 5.59 12.73 -8.89
CA ASP A 143 5.49 12.45 -7.45
C ASP A 143 4.62 13.44 -6.63
N CYS A 144 3.41 13.77 -7.13
CA CYS A 144 2.51 14.71 -6.47
C CYS A 144 2.03 14.19 -5.10
N LYS A 145 2.30 14.96 -4.04
CA LYS A 145 1.96 14.62 -2.66
C LYS A 145 0.54 14.98 -2.23
N THR A 146 -0.15 15.83 -3.00
CA THR A 146 -1.53 16.24 -2.70
C THR A 146 -2.44 16.07 -3.91
N SER A 147 -3.71 15.78 -3.68
CA SER A 147 -4.74 15.67 -4.73
C SER A 147 -4.86 16.96 -5.54
N LYS A 148 -4.74 18.12 -4.90
CA LYS A 148 -4.72 19.43 -5.56
C LYS A 148 -3.55 19.58 -6.52
N ALA A 149 -2.32 19.28 -6.08
CA ALA A 149 -1.15 19.35 -6.95
C ALA A 149 -1.27 18.36 -8.12
N LEU A 150 -1.81 17.16 -7.85
CA LEU A 150 -2.05 16.14 -8.86
C LEU A 150 -3.06 16.60 -9.93
N SER A 151 -4.17 17.23 -9.53
CA SER A 151 -5.17 17.75 -10.46
C SER A 151 -4.64 18.92 -11.28
N GLU A 152 -3.97 19.88 -10.65
CA GLU A 152 -3.36 21.02 -11.36
C GLU A 152 -2.33 20.56 -12.40
N LEU A 153 -1.56 19.52 -12.09
CA LEU A 153 -0.60 18.95 -13.03
C LEU A 153 -1.30 18.17 -14.17
N ALA A 154 -2.39 17.47 -13.86
CA ALA A 154 -3.18 16.78 -14.87
C ALA A 154 -3.79 17.77 -15.87
N ASP A 155 -4.32 18.90 -15.40
CA ASP A 155 -4.88 19.94 -16.27
C ASP A 155 -3.81 20.52 -17.21
N LYS A 156 -2.61 20.79 -16.70
CA LYS A 156 -1.47 21.25 -17.53
C LYS A 156 -1.10 20.25 -18.62
N TYR A 157 -1.11 18.95 -18.31
CA TYR A 157 -0.87 17.90 -19.29
C TYR A 157 -1.98 17.90 -20.36
N LEU A 158 -3.24 17.93 -19.95
CA LEU A 158 -4.38 17.90 -20.85
C LEU A 158 -4.40 19.11 -21.80
N GLU A 159 -4.09 20.30 -21.28
CA GLU A 159 -3.96 21.53 -22.05
C GLU A 159 -2.84 21.43 -23.08
N ALA A 160 -1.63 21.01 -22.66
CA ALA A 160 -0.48 20.87 -23.54
C ALA A 160 -0.68 19.83 -24.65
N HIS A 161 -1.51 18.81 -24.39
CA HIS A 161 -1.82 17.75 -25.34
C HIS A 161 -3.13 17.96 -26.11
N HIS A 162 -3.86 19.07 -25.87
CA HIS A 162 -5.19 19.35 -26.42
C HIS A 162 -6.18 18.19 -26.25
N ARG A 163 -6.22 17.59 -25.05
CA ARG A 163 -7.10 16.47 -24.73
C ARG A 163 -8.08 16.84 -23.63
N ASP A 164 -9.27 16.27 -23.71
CA ASP A 164 -10.26 16.32 -22.63
C ASP A 164 -9.97 15.21 -21.61
N LEU A 165 -10.25 15.48 -20.32
CA LEU A 165 -10.07 14.49 -19.25
C LEU A 165 -10.87 13.20 -19.51
N GLU A 166 -12.11 13.32 -20.00
CA GLU A 166 -12.99 12.18 -20.31
C GLU A 166 -12.32 11.18 -21.27
N LYS A 167 -11.62 11.69 -22.29
CA LYS A 167 -10.90 10.87 -23.28
C LYS A 167 -9.63 10.23 -22.70
N CYS A 168 -9.12 10.77 -21.61
CA CYS A 168 -7.92 10.31 -20.92
C CYS A 168 -8.24 9.45 -19.69
N VAL A 169 -9.50 9.08 -19.49
CA VAL A 169 -9.95 8.19 -18.41
C VAL A 169 -10.40 6.85 -19.02
N LYS A 170 -10.10 5.76 -18.32
CA LYS A 170 -10.53 4.40 -18.70
C LYS A 170 -12.05 4.37 -18.68
N SER A 171 -12.65 3.86 -19.77
CA SER A 171 -14.09 3.59 -19.81
C SER A 171 -14.48 2.70 -18.63
N PHE A 172 -15.48 3.11 -17.87
CA PHE A 172 -16.08 2.25 -16.85
C PHE A 172 -16.70 1.04 -17.55
N GLN A 173 -16.03 -0.11 -17.46
CA GLN A 173 -16.65 -1.39 -17.80
C GLN A 173 -17.28 -1.92 -16.51
N PRO A 174 -18.62 -1.89 -16.36
CA PRO A 174 -19.24 -2.64 -15.29
C PRO A 174 -18.81 -4.09 -15.47
N ASN A 175 -18.21 -4.66 -14.43
CA ASN A 175 -17.84 -6.06 -14.40
C ASN A 175 -19.14 -6.86 -14.56
N GLN A 176 -19.51 -7.23 -15.80
CA GLN A 176 -20.53 -8.23 -16.03
C GLN A 176 -19.94 -9.51 -15.49
N GLY A 177 -20.24 -9.80 -14.22
CA GLY A 177 -19.94 -11.07 -13.61
C GLY A 177 -20.40 -12.15 -14.56
N ASN A 178 -19.47 -13.04 -14.92
CA ASN A 178 -19.73 -14.20 -15.74
C ASN A 178 -20.59 -15.19 -14.93
N GLY A 179 -21.84 -14.81 -14.70
CA GLY A 179 -22.86 -15.61 -14.05
C GLY A 179 -23.52 -16.47 -15.12
N LYS A 180 -23.19 -17.76 -15.12
CA LYS A 180 -24.08 -18.76 -15.73
C LYS A 180 -25.49 -18.49 -15.24
N LYS A 181 -26.44 -18.32 -16.16
CA LYS A 181 -27.86 -18.20 -15.85
C LYS A 181 -28.25 -19.39 -14.95
N PRO A 182 -28.83 -19.18 -13.76
CA PRO A 182 -29.56 -20.23 -13.11
C PRO A 182 -30.89 -20.42 -13.87
N ASP A 183 -31.10 -21.63 -14.38
CA ASP A 183 -32.44 -22.08 -14.75
C ASP A 183 -33.31 -22.08 -13.49
N GLY A 184 -34.49 -21.47 -13.56
CA GLY A 184 -35.49 -21.60 -12.52
C GLY A 184 -36.33 -20.35 -12.31
N ASN A 185 -37.54 -20.36 -12.86
CA ASN A 185 -38.65 -19.47 -12.55
C ASN A 185 -38.82 -19.26 -11.04
N LEU A 186 -38.67 -18.02 -10.56
CA LEU A 186 -39.31 -17.54 -9.34
C LEU A 186 -39.74 -16.08 -9.54
N THR A 187 -41.03 -15.86 -9.40
CA THR A 187 -41.75 -14.61 -9.61
C THR A 187 -41.29 -13.52 -8.63
N VAL A 188 -40.94 -12.34 -9.18
CA VAL A 188 -40.51 -11.17 -8.43
C VAL A 188 -41.69 -10.54 -7.70
N ARG A 189 -41.71 -10.59 -6.36
CA ARG A 189 -42.47 -9.63 -5.55
C ARG A 189 -41.61 -8.39 -5.32
N ASN A 190 -42.09 -7.29 -5.86
CA ASN A 190 -41.45 -5.99 -5.87
C ASN A 190 -41.53 -5.35 -4.46
N THR A 191 -40.40 -5.18 -3.77
CA THR A 191 -40.30 -4.33 -2.58
C THR A 191 -39.13 -3.35 -2.75
N LYS A 192 -39.49 -2.07 -2.77
CA LYS A 192 -38.58 -0.92 -2.92
C LYS A 192 -37.55 -0.87 -1.78
N PRO A 193 -36.29 -0.49 -2.03
CA PRO A 193 -35.29 -0.35 -0.97
C PRO A 193 -35.55 0.89 -0.10
N LYS A 194 -35.58 0.70 1.22
CA LYS A 194 -35.67 1.77 2.23
C LYS A 194 -34.31 2.46 2.36
N LEU A 195 -34.27 3.79 2.21
CA LEU A 195 -33.11 4.63 2.50
C LEU A 195 -32.81 4.60 4.01
N TRP A 196 -31.53 4.46 4.35
CA TRP A 196 -31.03 4.54 5.72
C TRP A 196 -30.96 6.00 6.16
N THR A 197 -31.78 6.40 7.13
CA THR A 197 -31.69 7.71 7.80
C THR A 197 -30.82 7.62 9.05
N ARG A 198 -29.84 8.52 9.09
CA ARG A 198 -28.88 8.82 10.15
C ARG A 198 -29.55 9.02 11.52
N VAL A 199 -29.14 8.22 12.52
CA VAL A 199 -29.54 8.41 13.93
C VAL A 199 -28.77 9.59 14.50
N LYS A 200 -29.50 10.59 15.03
CA LYS A 200 -28.96 11.65 15.90
C LYS A 200 -28.95 11.11 17.32
N THR A 201 -27.80 11.10 17.98
CA THR A 201 -27.69 10.89 19.42
C THR A 201 -28.05 12.19 20.13
N GLU A 202 -29.20 12.23 20.78
CA GLU A 202 -29.55 13.29 21.71
C GLU A 202 -28.93 12.99 23.08
N THR A 203 -28.28 14.02 23.60
CA THR A 203 -27.77 14.19 24.95
C THR A 203 -28.89 14.10 25.98
N GLY A 204 -28.71 13.27 27.00
CA GLY A 204 -29.51 13.30 28.23
C GLY A 204 -28.60 13.15 29.43
N VAL A 205 -28.26 14.27 30.07
CA VAL A 205 -27.63 14.34 31.38
C VAL A 205 -28.66 14.94 32.34
N GLN A 206 -28.69 14.36 33.55
CA GLN A 206 -29.12 14.87 34.85
C GLN A 206 -30.35 14.18 35.48
N PRO A 207 -30.43 14.15 36.83
CA PRO A 207 -29.38 14.22 37.85
C PRO A 207 -29.09 12.86 38.50
#